data_AF-A0A1R3XAN7-F1
#
_entry.id   AF-A0A1R3XAN7-F1
#
_cell.length_a   1.000
_cell.length_b   1.000
_cell.length_c   1.000
_cell.angle_alpha   90.00
_cell.angle_beta   90.00
_cell.angle_gamma   90.00
#
_symmetry.space_group_name_H-M   'P 1'
#
loop_
_entity.id
_entity.type
_entity.pdbx_description
1 polymer ?
#
loop_
_entity_poly.entity_id
_entity_poly.type
_entity_poly.pdbx_seq_one_letter_code
_entity_poly.pdbx_strand_id
1 'polypeptide(L)' 'MAKSTRKVGRSAITGRFTSVSTARNKPKTHVVETVKKTTPRKRK' A
#
# COMPACT_ATOMS: atom_id res chain seq x y z
N MET A 1 16.77 -3.00 13.79
CA MET A 1 16.18 -2.01 12.85
C MET A 1 14.68 -2.26 12.73
N ALA A 2 13.83 -1.33 13.17
CA ALA A 2 12.39 -1.46 13.01
C ALA A 2 12.01 -1.40 11.51
N LYS A 3 11.43 -2.48 10.97
CA LYS A 3 10.86 -2.48 9.62
C LYS A 3 9.74 -1.43 9.58
N SER A 4 10.01 -0.26 9.00
CA SER A 4 9.00 0.76 8.78
C SER A 4 7.92 0.19 7.87
N THR A 5 6.70 0.08 8.37
CA THR A 5 5.53 -0.35 7.60
C THR A 5 4.61 0.84 7.40
N ARG A 6 3.94 0.91 6.24
CA ARG A 6 2.95 1.95 5.94
C ARG A 6 1.69 1.33 5.37
N LYS A 7 0.54 1.89 5.73
CA LYS A 7 -0.76 1.55 5.13
C LYS A 7 -0.93 2.29 3.81
N VAL A 8 -1.37 1.59 2.78
CA VAL A 8 -1.68 2.16 1.47
C VAL A 8 -3.02 1.61 0.99
N GLY A 9 -3.79 2.42 0.27
CA GLY A 9 -4.94 1.92 -0.47
C GLY A 9 -4.46 1.28 -1.77
N ARG A 10 -5.17 0.27 -2.23
CA ARG A 10 -4.94 -0.36 -3.53
C ARG A 10 -6.27 -0.66 -4.20
N SER A 11 -6.41 -0.28 -5.46
CA SER A 11 -7.57 -0.66 -6.27
C SER A 11 -7.52 -2.17 -6.54
N ALA A 12 -8.56 -2.89 -6.13
CA ALA A 12 -8.70 -4.33 -6.43
C ALA A 12 -8.97 -4.59 -7.91
N ILE A 13 -9.45 -3.57 -8.64
CA ILE A 13 -9.79 -3.66 -10.06
C ILE A 13 -8.53 -3.50 -10.92
N THR A 14 -7.74 -2.46 -10.66
CA THR A 14 -6.61 -2.06 -11.53
C THR A 14 -5.25 -2.37 -10.94
N GLY A 15 -5.19 -2.74 -9.66
CA GLY A 15 -3.94 -2.97 -8.92
C GLY A 15 -3.16 -1.71 -8.57
N ARG A 16 -3.62 -0.51 -8.98
CA ARG A 16 -2.95 0.76 -8.70
C ARG A 16 -3.04 1.16 -7.23
N PHE A 17 -2.00 1.82 -6.74
CA PHE A 17 -1.99 2.38 -5.38
C PHE A 17 -2.83 3.65 -5.32
N THR A 18 -3.65 3.75 -4.28
CA THR A 18 -4.51 4.89 -3.97
C THR A 18 -4.31 5.32 -2.52
N SER A 19 -4.90 6.44 -2.13
CA SER A 19 -4.94 6.83 -0.73
C SER A 19 -5.78 5.83 0.09
N VAL A 20 -5.43 5.72 1.38
CA VAL A 20 -6.18 4.89 2.34
C VAL A 20 -7.60 5.43 2.53
N SER A 21 -7.79 6.75 2.46
CA SER A 21 -9.12 7.37 2.52
C SER A 21 -10.01 6.91 1.37
N THR A 22 -9.50 6.87 0.14
CA THR A 22 -10.24 6.35 -1.01
C THR A 22 -10.59 4.87 -0.84
N ALA A 23 -9.66 4.08 -0.28
CA ALA A 23 -9.92 2.68 -0.01
C ALA A 23 -11.01 2.46 1.06
N ARG A 24 -11.03 3.31 2.10
CA ARG A 24 -12.06 3.31 3.13
C ARG A 24 -13.44 3.74 2.62
N ASN A 25 -13.49 4.74 1.72
CA ASN A 25 -14.75 5.21 1.14
C ASN A 25 -15.31 4.26 0.08
N LYS A 26 -14.47 3.40 -0.51
CA LYS A 26 -14.85 2.44 -1.56
C LYS A 26 -14.43 1.00 -1.20
N PRO A 27 -14.94 0.42 -0.10
CA PRO A 27 -14.49 -0.88 0.40
C PRO A 27 -14.78 -2.05 -0.55
N LYS A 28 -15.74 -1.89 -1.47
CA LYS A 28 -16.10 -2.93 -2.46
C LYS A 28 -15.06 -3.07 -3.58
N THR A 29 -14.31 -2.02 -3.88
CA THR A 29 -13.41 -1.96 -5.06
C THR A 29 -11.97 -1.64 -4.72
N HIS A 30 -11.68 -1.33 -3.47
CA HIS A 30 -10.37 -0.96 -2.97
C HIS A 30 -10.08 -1.64 -1.64
N VAL A 31 -8.81 -1.96 -1.41
CA VAL A 31 -8.33 -2.68 -0.23
C VAL A 31 -7.24 -1.85 0.44
N VAL A 32 -7.13 -1.94 1.77
CA VAL A 32 -6.03 -1.34 2.52
C VAL A 32 -4.95 -2.39 2.76
N GLU A 33 -3.79 -2.20 2.15
CA GLU A 33 -2.64 -3.08 2.29
C GLU A 33 -1.58 -2.47 3.21
N THR A 34 -0.80 -3.33 3.86
CA THR A 34 0.36 -2.90 4.67
C THR A 34 1.62 -3.21 3.90
N VAL A 35 2.27 -2.17 3.39
CA VAL A 35 3.53 -2.32 2.66
C VAL A 35 4.70 -2.14 3.60
N LYS A 36 5.67 -3.07 3.50
CA LYS A 36 6.95 -2.97 4.21
C LYS A 36 7.84 -2.05 3.39
N LYS A 37 8.39 -1.01 4.01
CA LYS A 37 9.41 -0.17 3.39
C LYS A 37 10.69 -0.98 3.35
N THR A 38 10.90 -1.72 2.26
CA THR A 38 12.22 -2.28 1.97
C THR A 38 13.10 -1.12 1.55
N THR A 39 14.18 -0.89 2.29
CA THR A 39 15.26 -0.04 1.80
C THR A 39 15.68 -0.59 0.42
N PRO A 40 15.89 0.27 -0.59
CA PRO A 40 16.44 -0.20 -1.84
C PRO A 40 17.78 -0.84 -1.50
N ARG A 41 17.87 -2.16 -1.68
CA ARG A 41 19.14 -2.88 -1.56
C ARG A 41 20.04 -2.22 -2.59
N LYS A 42 21.05 -1.45 -2.15
CA LYS A 42 22.10 -0.94 -3.03
C LYS A 42 22.60 -2.16 -3.81
N ARG A 43 22.25 -2.25 -5.09
CA ARG A 43 22.86 -3.24 -5.98
C ARG A 43 24.29 -2.77 -6.12
N LYS A 44 25.22 -3.54 -5.56
CA LYS A 44 26.66 -3.33 -5.73
C LYS A 44 27.03 -3.70 -7.16
#